data_AF-A0AAV2YY21-F1
#
_entry.id   AF-A0AAV2YY21-F1
#
_cell.length_a   1.000
_cell.length_b   1.000
_cell.length_c   1.000
_cell.angle_alpha   90.00
_cell.angle_beta   90.00
_cell.angle_gamma   90.00
#
_symmetry.space_group_name_H-M   'P 1'
#
loop_
_entity.id
_entity.type
_entity.pdbx_description
1 polymer ?
#
loop_
_entity_poly.entity_id
_entity_poly.type
_entity_poly.pdbx_seq_one_letter_code
_entity_poly.pdbx_strand_id
1 'polypeptide(L)'
;MARKVWFHLVDAATRGAFLHHKVSSVSSDGVDDIEDLRNKIHAKYDHTRPQGTDILAHLTADQLDVYANRPVYDDKDGQPLKASASVDDLGKDEDRALIVVVPTQHLAPRTVAPEPEKYAEECTSLTEWAVNAVHEIPLIWKFMSSLGGCTSNAKIFWRLEDKQVASILVDGWFRESTDGNINARANKKSILMGSPGIGKSTLLCVMAFYLVFKHKKNVLLYRRLTKRKQENCLLYLGYKDGEVVQFSVLTCEESKRIYKLLRGQHSVSNVWLLLDGFLYQDIPEGIRTFDLLATSQQVDLKAIYHFEEEGMEERFYYSGGSVREFAQATAEDIRIAILNTVRKINDAAAHLPSKSNVQSGPDHLDCLRRTFVKDVEAANALVSCEHWEQVVIRVLQFLF
;
A
#
# COMPACT_ATOMS: atom_id res chain seq x y z
N MET A 1 -24.54 47.38 -11.54
CA MET A 1 -24.76 45.92 -11.45
C MET A 1 -23.41 45.27 -11.26
N ALA A 2 -23.25 44.39 -10.27
CA ALA A 2 -22.01 43.65 -10.11
C ALA A 2 -21.80 42.73 -11.32
N ARG A 3 -20.59 42.75 -11.89
CA ARG A 3 -20.23 41.87 -13.00
C ARG A 3 -19.79 40.52 -12.48
N LYS A 4 -19.70 39.54 -13.38
CA LYS A 4 -19.02 38.28 -13.07
C LYS A 4 -17.51 38.45 -13.25
N VAL A 5 -16.75 37.85 -12.35
CA VAL A 5 -15.31 37.64 -12.49
C VAL A 5 -15.10 36.14 -12.70
N TRP A 6 -14.68 35.77 -13.91
CA TRP A 6 -14.48 34.38 -14.32
C TRP A 6 -13.08 33.89 -13.94
N PHE A 7 -13.01 32.67 -13.41
CA PHE A 7 -11.77 32.02 -13.00
C PHE A 7 -11.82 30.51 -13.19
N HIS A 8 -10.65 29.89 -13.29
CA HIS A 8 -10.49 28.45 -13.36
C HIS A 8 -9.56 27.99 -12.23
N LEU A 9 -10.05 27.07 -11.39
CA LEU A 9 -9.21 26.41 -10.39
C LEU A 9 -8.28 25.42 -11.09
N VAL A 10 -6.98 25.58 -10.87
CA VAL A 10 -5.93 24.74 -11.45
C VAL A 10 -5.07 24.15 -10.33
N ASP A 11 -4.73 22.88 -10.45
CA ASP A 11 -3.84 22.20 -9.50
C ASP A 11 -2.37 22.56 -9.83
N ALA A 12 -1.65 23.11 -8.84
CA ALA A 12 -0.28 23.60 -9.04
C ALA A 12 0.69 22.54 -9.62
N ALA A 13 0.55 21.27 -9.21
CA ALA A 13 1.45 20.20 -9.62
C ALA A 13 1.16 19.70 -11.03
N THR A 14 -0.12 19.56 -11.39
CA THR A 14 -0.50 19.04 -12.72
C THR A 14 -0.66 20.13 -13.77
N ARG A 15 -0.78 21.39 -13.34
CA ARG A 15 -1.15 22.54 -14.16
C ARG A 15 -2.48 22.33 -14.91
N GLY A 16 -3.28 21.35 -14.51
CA GLY A 16 -4.59 21.01 -15.08
C GLY A 16 -5.75 21.41 -14.15
N ALA A 17 -6.99 21.24 -14.61
CA ALA A 17 -8.18 21.58 -13.83
C ALA A 17 -8.20 20.89 -12.46
N PHE A 18 -8.38 21.68 -11.39
CA PHE A 18 -8.46 21.18 -10.02
C PHE A 18 -9.77 20.40 -9.82
N LEU A 19 -9.69 19.12 -9.41
CA LEU A 19 -10.85 18.25 -9.21
C LEU A 19 -11.85 18.24 -10.40
N HIS A 20 -11.34 18.34 -11.64
CA HIS A 20 -12.16 18.44 -12.86
C HIS A 20 -13.15 19.61 -12.88
N HIS A 21 -12.93 20.64 -12.04
CA HIS A 21 -13.78 21.82 -12.03
C HIS A 21 -13.68 22.56 -13.36
N LYS A 22 -14.85 22.92 -13.88
CA LYS A 22 -14.94 23.82 -15.03
C LYS A 22 -14.69 25.25 -14.59
N VAL A 23 -14.50 26.14 -15.57
CA VAL A 23 -14.45 27.58 -15.33
C VAL A 23 -15.70 28.01 -14.57
N SER A 24 -15.50 28.87 -13.58
CA SER A 24 -16.55 29.36 -12.68
C SER A 24 -16.46 30.87 -12.55
N SER A 25 -17.44 31.46 -11.85
CA SER A 25 -17.44 32.91 -11.62
C SER A 25 -17.87 33.28 -10.20
N VAL A 26 -17.33 34.38 -9.68
CA VAL A 26 -17.86 35.09 -8.50
C VAL A 26 -18.42 36.45 -8.91
N SER A 27 -19.27 37.03 -8.06
CA SER A 27 -19.73 38.42 -8.23
C SER A 27 -18.60 39.39 -7.91
N SER A 28 -18.44 40.46 -8.69
CA SER A 28 -17.48 41.54 -8.44
C SER A 28 -17.87 42.48 -7.29
N ASP A 29 -19.02 42.26 -6.65
CA ASP A 29 -19.53 43.12 -5.58
C ASP A 29 -18.61 43.11 -4.35
N GLY A 30 -17.97 44.22 -3.97
CA GLY A 30 -16.96 44.21 -2.90
C GLY A 30 -15.73 43.35 -3.23
N VAL A 31 -15.28 43.40 -4.49
CA VAL A 31 -14.01 42.84 -4.95
C VAL A 31 -13.25 43.97 -5.66
N ASP A 32 -12.38 44.66 -4.92
CA ASP A 32 -11.58 45.76 -5.47
C ASP A 32 -10.22 45.26 -5.97
N ASP A 33 -9.66 44.25 -5.30
CA ASP A 33 -8.35 43.67 -5.62
C ASP A 33 -8.31 42.13 -5.58
N ILE A 34 -7.11 41.57 -5.79
CA ILE A 34 -6.90 40.12 -5.82
C ILE A 34 -7.08 39.49 -4.44
N GLU A 35 -6.83 40.22 -3.34
CA GLU A 35 -7.07 39.72 -1.99
C GLU A 35 -8.55 39.51 -1.73
N ASP A 36 -9.39 40.49 -2.07
CA ASP A 36 -10.84 40.36 -1.99
C ASP A 36 -11.35 39.21 -2.88
N LEU A 37 -10.79 39.08 -4.08
CA LEU A 37 -11.15 38.02 -5.01
C LEU A 37 -10.83 36.64 -4.41
N ARG A 38 -9.65 36.46 -3.82
CA ARG A 38 -9.24 35.22 -3.14
C ARG A 38 -10.21 34.86 -2.02
N ASN A 39 -10.53 35.81 -1.15
CA ASN A 39 -11.47 35.61 -0.04
C ASN A 39 -12.84 35.17 -0.56
N LYS A 40 -13.30 35.76 -1.66
CA LYS A 40 -14.61 35.46 -2.23
C LYS A 40 -14.66 34.11 -2.95
N ILE A 41 -13.58 33.74 -3.63
CA ILE A 41 -13.43 32.41 -4.25
C ILE A 41 -13.34 31.34 -3.15
N HIS A 42 -12.54 31.59 -2.11
CA HIS A 42 -12.43 30.68 -0.97
C HIS A 42 -13.79 30.45 -0.30
N ALA A 43 -14.50 31.52 0.06
CA ALA A 43 -15.83 31.43 0.67
C ALA A 43 -16.83 30.63 -0.19
N LYS A 44 -16.76 30.76 -1.53
CA LYS A 44 -17.61 29.99 -2.44
C LYS A 44 -17.44 28.47 -2.31
N TYR A 45 -16.27 27.99 -1.89
CA TYR A 45 -15.89 26.58 -1.77
C TYR A 45 -15.54 26.16 -0.33
N ASP A 46 -15.93 26.96 0.66
CA ASP A 46 -15.75 26.73 2.10
C ASP A 46 -17.12 26.48 2.78
N HIS A 47 -18.02 25.79 2.08
CA HIS A 47 -19.39 25.59 2.52
C HIS A 47 -19.76 24.11 2.58
N THR A 48 -20.29 23.68 3.72
CA THR A 48 -20.67 22.29 4.01
C THR A 48 -21.99 21.86 3.34
N ARG A 49 -22.60 22.71 2.49
CA ARG A 49 -23.83 22.37 1.74
C ARG A 49 -23.87 23.05 0.36
N PRO A 50 -24.15 22.29 -0.71
CA PRO A 50 -24.37 20.84 -0.76
C PRO A 50 -23.08 20.04 -0.50
N GLN A 51 -23.22 18.81 -0.02
CA GLN A 51 -22.09 17.90 0.26
C GLN A 51 -21.17 17.79 -0.98
N GLY A 52 -19.86 17.92 -0.79
CA GLY A 52 -18.85 17.85 -1.85
C GLY A 52 -18.43 19.19 -2.46
N THR A 53 -18.92 20.33 -1.96
CA THR A 53 -18.49 21.68 -2.40
C THR A 53 -17.37 22.29 -1.57
N ASP A 54 -17.01 21.63 -0.46
CA ASP A 54 -16.01 22.10 0.50
C ASP A 54 -14.57 21.77 0.07
N ILE A 55 -14.23 22.14 -1.16
CA ILE A 55 -12.97 21.73 -1.80
C ILE A 55 -11.79 22.63 -1.44
N LEU A 56 -12.04 23.76 -0.77
CA LEU A 56 -11.00 24.71 -0.33
C LEU A 56 -10.95 24.93 1.20
N ALA A 57 -11.80 24.31 2.04
CA ALA A 57 -11.80 24.51 3.51
C ALA A 57 -10.44 24.32 4.20
N HIS A 58 -9.58 23.47 3.65
CA HIS A 58 -8.27 23.17 4.23
C HIS A 58 -7.20 24.22 3.90
N LEU A 59 -7.53 25.20 3.05
CA LEU A 59 -6.65 26.28 2.61
C LEU A 59 -7.10 27.59 3.26
N THR A 60 -6.17 28.51 3.45
CA THR A 60 -6.48 29.92 3.66
C THR A 60 -6.47 30.65 2.32
N ALA A 61 -7.27 31.71 2.18
CA ALA A 61 -7.44 32.41 0.90
C ALA A 61 -6.14 32.99 0.34
N ASP A 62 -5.21 33.41 1.20
CA ASP A 62 -3.88 33.92 0.86
C ASP A 62 -2.96 32.87 0.21
N GLN A 63 -3.26 31.58 0.38
CA GLN A 63 -2.51 30.48 -0.23
C GLN A 63 -2.83 30.27 -1.72
N LEU A 64 -3.87 30.94 -2.25
CA LEU A 64 -4.26 30.81 -3.66
C LEU A 64 -3.46 31.78 -4.54
N ASP A 65 -2.60 31.27 -5.42
CA ASP A 65 -1.93 32.12 -6.40
C ASP A 65 -2.88 32.44 -7.57
N VAL A 66 -2.90 33.70 -8.01
CA VAL A 66 -3.82 34.15 -9.07
C VAL A 66 -3.02 34.71 -10.24
N TYR A 67 -3.22 34.16 -11.44
CA TYR A 67 -2.60 34.63 -12.68
C TYR A 67 -3.66 35.25 -13.58
N ALA A 68 -3.25 36.23 -14.39
CA ALA A 68 -4.16 37.00 -15.22
C ALA A 68 -4.97 36.14 -16.22
N ASN A 69 -4.38 35.06 -16.73
CA ASN A 69 -5.00 34.12 -17.68
C ASN A 69 -4.10 32.89 -17.91
N ARG A 70 -4.60 31.93 -18.71
CA ARG A 70 -3.89 30.69 -19.04
C ARG A 70 -2.53 30.91 -19.72
N PRO A 71 -2.41 31.76 -20.76
CA PRO A 71 -1.10 32.07 -21.36
C PRO A 71 -0.06 32.58 -20.36
N VAL A 72 -0.43 33.52 -19.49
CA VAL A 72 0.48 34.06 -18.47
C VAL A 72 0.87 32.99 -17.46
N TYR A 73 -0.06 32.11 -17.07
CA TYR A 73 0.26 31.00 -16.18
C TYR A 73 1.23 30.00 -16.83
N ASP A 74 1.04 29.66 -18.11
CA ASP A 74 1.85 28.70 -18.88
C ASP A 74 3.21 29.23 -19.33
N ASP A 75 3.43 30.54 -19.26
CA ASP A 75 4.74 31.15 -19.44
C ASP A 75 5.68 30.79 -18.27
N LYS A 76 6.93 30.46 -18.59
CA LYS A 76 7.96 30.13 -17.59
C LYS A 76 8.35 31.33 -16.74
N ASP A 77 8.24 32.53 -17.29
CA ASP A 77 8.54 33.78 -16.61
C ASP A 77 7.27 34.44 -16.05
N GLY A 78 6.11 33.79 -16.23
CA GLY A 78 4.82 34.24 -15.74
C GLY A 78 4.80 34.37 -14.21
N GLN A 79 4.39 35.53 -13.72
CA GLN A 79 4.29 35.81 -12.29
C GLN A 79 2.82 35.89 -11.85
N PRO A 80 2.50 35.44 -10.62
CA PRO A 80 1.19 35.67 -10.03
C PRO A 80 0.98 37.18 -9.81
N LEU A 81 -0.29 37.58 -9.86
CA LEU A 81 -0.72 38.93 -9.56
C LEU A 81 -0.51 39.22 -8.07
N LYS A 82 -0.12 40.46 -7.78
CA LYS A 82 0.00 40.95 -6.40
C LYS A 82 -1.39 41.01 -5.75
N ALA A 83 -1.46 40.80 -4.44
CA ALA A 83 -2.69 40.91 -3.66
C ALA A 83 -3.43 42.23 -3.91
N SER A 84 -2.70 43.35 -3.96
CA SER A 84 -3.23 44.69 -4.19
C SER A 84 -3.49 45.03 -5.67
N ALA A 85 -3.42 44.07 -6.60
CA ALA A 85 -3.66 44.35 -8.01
C ALA A 85 -5.17 44.49 -8.26
N SER A 86 -5.57 45.53 -9.02
CA SER A 86 -6.97 45.72 -9.36
C SER A 86 -7.50 44.58 -10.23
N VAL A 87 -8.76 44.18 -9.96
CA VAL A 87 -9.47 43.13 -10.70
C VAL A 87 -10.27 43.70 -11.87
N ASP A 88 -10.41 45.02 -12.00
CA ASP A 88 -11.34 45.71 -12.91
C ASP A 88 -11.30 45.20 -14.35
N ASP A 89 -10.11 44.96 -14.87
CA ASP A 89 -9.89 44.53 -16.25
C ASP A 89 -9.71 43.02 -16.45
N LEU A 90 -9.84 42.23 -15.39
CA LEU A 90 -9.55 40.78 -15.38
C LEU A 90 -10.82 39.93 -15.33
N GLY A 91 -10.76 38.74 -15.93
CA GLY A 91 -11.83 37.74 -15.86
C GLY A 91 -13.19 38.21 -16.39
N LYS A 92 -13.20 39.02 -17.46
CA LYS A 92 -14.45 39.59 -18.01
C LYS A 92 -15.33 38.54 -18.70
N ASP A 93 -14.71 37.47 -19.20
CA ASP A 93 -15.35 36.37 -19.93
C ASP A 93 -14.64 35.04 -19.62
N GLU A 94 -15.24 33.93 -20.07
CA GLU A 94 -14.76 32.57 -19.82
C GLU A 94 -13.43 32.27 -20.52
N ASP A 95 -13.21 32.84 -21.71
CA ASP A 95 -11.98 32.64 -22.51
C ASP A 95 -10.77 33.34 -21.88
N ARG A 96 -11.02 34.44 -21.15
CA ARG A 96 -10.02 35.22 -20.41
C ARG A 96 -10.16 35.06 -18.90
N ALA A 97 -10.64 33.90 -18.46
CA ALA A 97 -10.74 33.57 -17.05
C ALA A 97 -9.37 33.65 -16.36
N LEU A 98 -9.34 34.17 -15.13
CA LEU A 98 -8.15 34.14 -14.29
C LEU A 98 -7.80 32.68 -13.96
N ILE A 99 -6.51 32.39 -13.80
CA ILE A 99 -6.08 31.09 -13.29
C ILE A 99 -5.86 31.22 -11.80
N VAL A 100 -6.64 30.50 -11.02
CA VAL A 100 -6.49 30.41 -9.57
C VAL A 100 -5.84 29.09 -9.28
N VAL A 101 -4.55 29.16 -8.97
CA VAL A 101 -3.74 28.02 -8.65
C VAL A 101 -4.05 27.63 -7.22
N VAL A 102 -4.71 26.48 -7.09
CA VAL A 102 -4.82 25.82 -5.81
C VAL A 102 -3.45 25.21 -5.55
N PRO A 103 -2.72 25.69 -4.52
CA PRO A 103 -1.44 25.11 -4.21
C PRO A 103 -1.70 23.63 -3.97
N THR A 104 -0.84 22.80 -4.54
CA THR A 104 -0.74 21.43 -4.08
C THR A 104 -0.23 21.54 -2.67
N GLN A 105 -1.14 21.72 -1.69
CA GLN A 105 -0.76 21.66 -0.30
C GLN A 105 0.07 20.39 -0.16
N HIS A 106 1.30 20.59 0.30
CA HIS A 106 2.14 19.53 0.79
C HIS A 106 1.24 18.56 1.51
N LEU A 107 1.20 17.34 1.01
CA LEU A 107 0.40 16.23 1.51
C LEU A 107 0.49 16.15 3.02
N ALA A 108 -0.42 16.83 3.73
CA ALA A 108 -0.16 17.27 5.10
C ALA A 108 1.22 17.95 5.32
N PRO A 109 1.38 18.74 6.39
CA PRO A 109 2.70 19.19 6.81
C PRO A 109 3.59 17.97 7.04
N ARG A 110 4.64 17.82 6.21
CA ARG A 110 5.67 16.81 6.44
C ARG A 110 6.40 17.22 7.71
N THR A 111 6.24 16.41 8.75
CA THR A 111 6.97 16.61 10.00
C THR A 111 8.21 15.74 9.99
N VAL A 112 9.30 16.22 10.56
CA VAL A 112 10.48 15.39 10.81
C VAL A 112 10.07 14.27 11.76
N ALA A 113 10.42 13.03 11.43
CA ALA A 113 10.12 11.90 12.29
C ALA A 113 10.87 12.06 13.62
N PRO A 114 10.19 11.95 14.78
CA PRO A 114 10.86 12.07 16.06
C PRO A 114 11.82 10.90 16.24
N GLU A 115 13.06 11.17 16.67
CA GLU A 115 14.03 10.13 17.04
C GLU A 115 14.24 9.05 15.94
N PRO A 116 14.61 9.43 14.71
CA PRO A 116 14.70 8.52 13.56
C PRO A 116 15.67 7.35 13.79
N GLU A 117 16.70 7.56 14.61
CA GLU A 117 17.67 6.53 14.99
C GLU A 117 17.01 5.38 15.77
N LYS A 118 16.09 5.69 16.70
CA LYS A 118 15.38 4.66 17.48
C LYS A 118 14.39 3.86 16.65
N TYR A 119 13.71 4.51 15.69
CA TYR A 119 12.91 3.79 14.70
C TYR A 119 13.76 2.84 13.85
N ALA A 120 15.00 3.24 13.52
CA ALA A 120 15.91 2.38 12.78
C ALA A 120 16.35 1.16 13.61
N GLU A 121 16.62 1.32 14.90
CA GLU A 121 16.95 0.21 15.81
C GLU A 121 15.83 -0.86 15.85
N GLU A 122 14.56 -0.43 15.82
CA GLU A 122 13.39 -1.30 15.84
C GLU A 122 13.13 -2.09 14.55
N CYS A 123 13.80 -1.79 13.43
CA CYS A 123 13.46 -2.46 12.17
C CYS A 123 14.63 -2.82 11.26
N THR A 124 15.78 -2.13 11.31
CA THR A 124 16.85 -2.31 10.30
C THR A 124 17.51 -3.69 10.28
N SER A 125 17.30 -4.49 11.32
CA SER A 125 17.76 -5.88 11.46
C SER A 125 16.65 -6.92 11.22
N LEU A 126 15.51 -6.53 10.62
CA LEU A 126 14.34 -7.38 10.41
C LEU A 126 14.66 -8.76 9.80
N THR A 127 15.57 -8.79 8.82
CA THR A 127 16.00 -10.02 8.14
C THR A 127 16.96 -10.87 8.98
N GLU A 128 17.62 -10.26 9.95
CA GLU A 128 18.60 -10.84 10.87
C GLU A 128 17.99 -11.24 12.22
N TRP A 129 16.77 -10.82 12.51
CA TRP A 129 16.06 -11.16 13.75
C TRP A 129 16.10 -12.65 14.07
N ALA A 130 16.36 -12.95 15.34
CA ALA A 130 16.35 -14.30 15.86
C ALA A 130 14.95 -14.90 15.71
N VAL A 131 14.89 -16.09 15.11
CA VAL A 131 13.64 -16.88 15.02
C VAL A 131 13.28 -17.45 16.37
N ASN A 132 11.98 -17.65 16.62
CA ASN A 132 11.44 -18.11 17.89
C ASN A 132 11.75 -17.17 19.07
N ALA A 133 12.02 -15.89 18.78
CA ALA A 133 12.24 -14.85 19.78
C ALA A 133 11.16 -13.78 19.69
N VAL A 134 10.98 -13.05 20.78
CA VAL A 134 10.10 -11.88 20.84
C VAL A 134 10.93 -10.64 20.62
N HIS A 135 10.54 -9.82 19.64
CA HIS A 135 11.15 -8.55 19.31
C HIS A 135 10.21 -7.41 19.71
N GLU A 136 10.77 -6.36 20.28
CA GLU A 136 10.01 -5.18 20.71
C GLU A 136 10.10 -4.07 19.67
N ILE A 137 8.96 -3.45 19.38
CA ILE A 137 8.80 -2.35 18.43
C ILE A 137 7.93 -1.21 19.01
N PRO A 138 8.25 -0.68 20.20
CA PRO A 138 7.39 0.27 20.92
C PRO A 138 7.12 1.57 20.18
N LEU A 139 8.08 2.12 19.44
CA LEU A 139 7.91 3.36 18.68
C LEU A 139 7.06 3.14 17.44
N ILE A 140 7.32 2.07 16.67
CA ILE A 140 6.48 1.71 15.51
C ILE A 140 5.06 1.41 15.98
N TRP A 141 4.89 0.67 17.07
CA TRP A 141 3.58 0.37 17.64
C TRP A 141 2.83 1.63 18.07
N LYS A 142 3.50 2.52 18.83
CA LYS A 142 2.91 3.78 19.29
C LYS A 142 2.52 4.64 18.10
N PHE A 143 3.39 4.74 17.09
CA PHE A 143 3.12 5.48 15.87
C PHE A 143 1.91 4.95 15.11
N MET A 144 1.84 3.62 14.92
CA MET A 144 0.77 2.99 14.16
C MET A 144 -0.56 2.92 14.92
N SER A 145 -0.59 3.23 16.23
CA SER A 145 -1.79 3.09 17.08
C SER A 145 -2.99 3.90 16.57
N SER A 146 -2.78 5.12 16.08
CA SER A 146 -3.82 5.96 15.47
C SER A 146 -4.17 5.55 14.03
N LEU A 147 -3.33 4.72 13.40
CA LEU A 147 -3.44 4.27 12.01
C LEU A 147 -3.96 2.84 11.89
N GLY A 148 -4.79 2.40 12.83
CA GLY A 148 -5.37 1.05 12.87
C GLY A 148 -4.52 0.01 13.62
N GLY A 149 -3.34 0.41 14.11
CA GLY A 149 -2.41 -0.45 14.86
C GLY A 149 -1.66 -1.46 13.99
N CYS A 150 -0.58 -2.01 14.55
CA CYS A 150 0.19 -3.10 13.92
C CYS A 150 0.35 -4.32 14.86
N THR A 151 0.37 -4.14 16.17
CA THR A 151 0.41 -5.21 17.19
C THR A 151 -0.39 -4.74 18.41
N SER A 152 -0.80 -5.66 19.30
CA SER A 152 -1.56 -5.35 20.51
C SER A 152 -0.69 -4.84 21.67
N ASN A 153 0.61 -5.16 21.69
CA ASN A 153 1.45 -4.98 22.87
C ASN A 153 2.88 -4.54 22.54
N ALA A 154 3.10 -3.91 21.38
CA ALA A 154 4.43 -3.53 20.88
C ALA A 154 5.42 -4.70 20.70
N LYS A 155 4.96 -5.95 20.73
CA LYS A 155 5.82 -7.12 20.58
C LYS A 155 5.45 -7.93 19.35
N ILE A 156 6.45 -8.56 18.75
CA ILE A 156 6.31 -9.50 17.64
C ILE A 156 7.05 -10.77 18.01
N PHE A 157 6.32 -11.89 18.07
CA PHE A 157 6.96 -13.20 18.07
C PHE A 157 7.39 -13.54 16.65
N TRP A 158 8.69 -13.55 16.40
CA TRP A 158 9.24 -13.71 15.06
C TRP A 158 9.42 -15.17 14.70
N ARG A 159 8.56 -15.68 13.81
CA ARG A 159 8.59 -17.08 13.40
C ARG A 159 9.54 -17.28 12.22
N LEU A 160 9.95 -18.53 12.01
CA LEU A 160 10.76 -18.90 10.85
C LEU A 160 10.08 -18.48 9.54
N GLU A 161 8.76 -18.64 9.44
CA GLU A 161 7.98 -18.28 8.26
C GLU A 161 8.02 -16.77 7.99
N ASP A 162 7.92 -15.94 9.04
CA ASP A 162 7.97 -14.48 8.89
C ASP A 162 9.36 -14.04 8.42
N LYS A 163 10.42 -14.65 8.98
CA LYS A 163 11.80 -14.44 8.54
C LYS A 163 11.99 -14.78 7.07
N GLN A 164 11.48 -15.93 6.63
CA GLN A 164 11.60 -16.36 5.24
C GLN A 164 10.88 -15.40 4.29
N VAL A 165 9.64 -15.04 4.60
CA VAL A 165 8.88 -14.08 3.80
C VAL A 165 9.63 -12.75 3.69
N ALA A 166 10.09 -12.19 4.82
CA ALA A 166 10.85 -10.94 4.82
C ALA A 166 12.13 -11.08 3.99
N SER A 167 12.90 -12.16 4.18
CA SER A 167 14.16 -12.38 3.47
C SER A 167 13.97 -12.48 1.96
N ILE A 168 12.95 -13.22 1.51
CA ILE A 168 12.70 -13.39 0.07
C ILE A 168 12.21 -12.07 -0.55
N LEU A 169 11.34 -11.31 0.13
CA LEU A 169 10.91 -9.99 -0.35
C LEU A 169 12.12 -9.06 -0.52
N VAL A 170 12.97 -8.97 0.51
CA VAL A 170 14.14 -8.08 0.51
C VAL A 170 15.13 -8.50 -0.58
N ASP A 171 15.46 -9.79 -0.66
CA ASP A 171 16.36 -10.29 -1.68
C ASP A 171 15.79 -10.05 -3.09
N GLY A 172 14.54 -10.42 -3.37
CA GLY A 172 13.91 -10.19 -4.68
C GLY A 172 13.86 -8.71 -5.08
N TRP A 173 13.71 -7.80 -4.11
CA TRP A 173 13.65 -6.37 -4.37
C TRP A 173 14.99 -5.68 -4.59
N PHE A 174 16.06 -6.19 -3.96
CA PHE A 174 17.33 -5.47 -3.86
C PHE A 174 18.54 -6.26 -4.40
N ARG A 175 18.36 -7.52 -4.80
CA ARG A 175 19.40 -8.29 -5.49
C ARG A 175 19.81 -7.60 -6.79
N GLU A 176 21.12 -7.51 -7.02
CA GLU A 176 21.69 -6.98 -8.26
C GLU A 176 21.36 -7.89 -9.45
N SER A 177 21.10 -7.29 -10.62
CA SER A 177 20.95 -8.07 -11.86
C SER A 177 22.29 -8.66 -12.25
N THR A 178 22.29 -9.90 -12.69
CA THR A 178 23.43 -10.51 -13.37
C THR A 178 22.98 -10.95 -14.77
N ASP A 179 23.93 -11.20 -15.68
CA ASP A 179 23.61 -11.60 -17.06
C ASP A 179 22.82 -12.92 -17.16
N GLY A 180 22.83 -13.74 -16.11
CA GLY A 180 22.00 -14.94 -15.96
C GLY A 180 20.77 -14.77 -15.07
N ASN A 181 20.54 -13.56 -14.51
CA ASN A 181 19.47 -13.28 -13.58
C ASN A 181 18.90 -11.86 -13.81
N ILE A 182 17.86 -11.79 -14.66
CA ILE A 182 17.19 -10.56 -15.13
C ILE A 182 16.41 -9.84 -13.99
N ASN A 183 16.42 -10.37 -12.76
CA ASN A 183 15.55 -9.92 -11.68
C ASN A 183 15.64 -8.44 -11.31
N ALA A 184 16.78 -7.74 -11.49
CA ALA A 184 16.79 -6.29 -11.22
C ALA A 184 16.13 -5.42 -12.30
N ARG A 185 15.62 -6.01 -13.41
CA ARG A 185 14.74 -5.34 -14.38
C ARG A 185 13.27 -5.76 -14.27
N ALA A 186 12.95 -6.82 -13.54
CA ALA A 186 11.60 -7.37 -13.46
C ALA A 186 10.78 -6.68 -12.37
N ASN A 187 9.50 -6.48 -12.67
CA ASN A 187 8.47 -5.85 -11.84
C ASN A 187 8.55 -6.27 -10.36
N LYS A 188 8.90 -5.34 -9.45
CA LYS A 188 9.08 -5.58 -7.99
C LYS A 188 7.79 -5.80 -7.22
N LYS A 189 6.67 -6.00 -7.91
CA LYS A 189 5.36 -6.22 -7.29
C LYS A 189 5.34 -7.53 -6.51
N SER A 190 4.91 -7.46 -5.26
CA SER A 190 4.74 -8.62 -4.38
C SER A 190 3.34 -8.65 -3.77
N ILE A 191 2.81 -9.84 -3.55
CA ILE A 191 1.48 -10.03 -2.95
C ILE A 191 1.61 -11.02 -1.78
N LEU A 192 1.42 -10.52 -0.56
CA LEU A 192 1.40 -11.28 0.68
C LEU A 192 -0.02 -11.75 0.99
N MET A 193 -0.26 -13.05 0.83
CA MET A 193 -1.55 -13.69 1.08
C MET A 193 -1.52 -14.53 2.36
N GLY A 194 -2.69 -14.77 2.95
CA GLY A 194 -2.85 -15.69 4.07
C GLY A 194 -4.10 -15.42 4.88
N SER A 195 -4.43 -16.30 5.82
CA SER A 195 -5.66 -16.19 6.62
C SER A 195 -5.74 -14.89 7.43
N PRO A 196 -6.96 -14.38 7.73
CA PRO A 196 -7.15 -13.26 8.64
C PRO A 196 -6.44 -13.48 10.00
N GLY A 197 -5.92 -12.41 10.60
CA GLY A 197 -5.33 -12.46 11.95
C GLY A 197 -3.89 -12.99 12.04
N ILE A 198 -3.30 -13.48 10.94
CA ILE A 198 -2.01 -14.19 10.99
C ILE A 198 -0.75 -13.29 11.07
N GLY A 199 -0.95 -11.97 11.08
CA GLY A 199 0.13 -10.97 11.21
C GLY A 199 0.57 -10.28 9.91
N LYS A 200 -0.14 -10.44 8.78
CA LYS A 200 0.24 -9.82 7.49
C LYS A 200 0.38 -8.30 7.57
N SER A 201 -0.63 -7.64 8.14
CA SER A 201 -0.62 -6.18 8.32
C SER A 201 0.51 -5.74 9.25
N THR A 202 0.82 -6.53 10.29
CA THR A 202 1.97 -6.31 11.18
C THR A 202 3.27 -6.33 10.40
N LEU A 203 3.52 -7.39 9.63
CA LEU A 203 4.70 -7.51 8.79
C LEU A 203 4.80 -6.36 7.80
N LEU A 204 3.71 -6.03 7.10
CA LEU A 204 3.69 -4.94 6.13
C LEU A 204 3.99 -3.57 6.79
N CYS A 205 3.49 -3.31 8.00
CA CYS A 205 3.83 -2.10 8.75
C CYS A 205 5.33 -2.06 9.08
N VAL A 206 5.91 -3.15 9.61
CA VAL A 206 7.35 -3.18 9.94
C VAL A 206 8.21 -3.07 8.68
N MET A 207 7.79 -3.70 7.57
CA MET A 207 8.44 -3.58 6.27
C MET A 207 8.45 -2.13 5.76
N ALA A 208 7.38 -1.36 5.98
CA ALA A 208 7.34 0.06 5.60
C ALA A 208 8.47 0.86 6.27
N PHE A 209 8.68 0.66 7.57
CA PHE A 209 9.77 1.30 8.32
C PHE A 209 11.14 0.75 7.87
N TYR A 210 11.28 -0.56 7.73
CA TYR A 210 12.51 -1.19 7.24
C TYR A 210 12.96 -0.61 5.89
N LEU A 211 12.04 -0.47 4.92
CA LEU A 211 12.34 0.08 3.59
C LEU A 211 12.84 1.53 3.66
N VAL A 212 12.29 2.34 4.55
CA VAL A 212 12.71 3.73 4.76
C VAL A 212 14.08 3.76 5.43
N PHE A 213 14.22 3.12 6.59
CA PHE A 213 15.42 3.27 7.42
C PHE A 213 16.64 2.53 6.87
N LYS A 214 16.46 1.30 6.36
CA LYS A 214 17.53 0.47 5.80
C LYS A 214 17.84 0.82 4.34
N HIS A 215 16.80 0.94 3.50
CA HIS A 215 16.95 1.04 2.04
C HIS A 215 16.71 2.43 1.48
N LYS A 216 16.47 3.44 2.34
CA LYS A 216 16.27 4.85 1.98
C LYS A 216 15.16 5.04 0.93
N LYS A 217 14.11 4.22 0.97
CA LYS A 217 12.96 4.34 0.07
C LYS A 217 11.91 5.27 0.66
N ASN A 218 11.26 6.06 -0.18
CA ASN A 218 10.02 6.73 0.22
C ASN A 218 8.90 5.72 0.10
N VAL A 219 8.04 5.64 1.11
CA VAL A 219 6.97 4.66 1.23
C VAL A 219 5.65 5.39 1.43
N LEU A 220 4.65 5.00 0.66
CA LEU A 220 3.25 5.35 0.87
C LEU A 220 2.50 4.06 1.26
N LEU A 221 2.03 4.00 2.50
CA LEU A 221 1.21 2.92 3.03
C LEU A 221 -0.26 3.33 3.02
N TYR A 222 -1.08 2.63 2.24
CA TYR A 222 -2.53 2.80 2.22
C TYR A 222 -3.23 1.61 2.85
N ARG A 223 -4.01 1.85 3.89
CA ARG A 223 -4.67 0.78 4.67
C ARG A 223 -6.18 0.92 4.60
N ARG A 224 -6.85 -0.17 4.22
CA ARG A 224 -8.28 -0.36 4.33
C ARG A 224 -8.59 -1.04 5.66
N LEU A 225 -9.07 -0.28 6.63
CA LEU A 225 -9.37 -0.79 7.97
C LEU A 225 -10.80 -1.33 7.98
N THR A 226 -10.99 -2.59 8.42
CA THR A 226 -12.29 -3.28 8.41
C THR A 226 -13.08 -3.16 9.71
N LYS A 227 -12.54 -2.50 10.75
CA LYS A 227 -13.27 -2.23 11.99
C LYS A 227 -14.38 -1.20 11.70
N ARG A 228 -15.62 -1.52 12.11
CA ARG A 228 -16.90 -0.82 11.81
C ARG A 228 -16.99 0.70 12.10
N LYS A 229 -15.89 1.39 12.46
CA LYS A 229 -15.83 2.83 12.77
C LYS A 229 -14.50 3.50 12.36
N GLN A 230 -13.60 2.80 11.67
CA GLN A 230 -12.33 3.38 11.22
C GLN A 230 -12.33 3.48 9.71
N GLU A 231 -12.08 4.68 9.20
CA GLU A 231 -11.95 4.94 7.78
C GLU A 231 -10.58 4.47 7.26
N ASN A 232 -10.44 4.44 5.93
CA ASN A 232 -9.17 4.11 5.31
C ASN A 232 -8.13 5.17 5.70
N CYS A 233 -6.94 4.72 6.10
CA CYS A 233 -5.87 5.63 6.48
C CYS A 233 -4.69 5.53 5.52
N LEU A 234 -3.97 6.63 5.39
CA LEU A 234 -2.79 6.77 4.56
C LEU A 234 -1.62 7.24 5.42
N LEU A 235 -0.45 6.67 5.19
CA LEU A 235 0.80 7.04 5.83
C LEU A 235 1.85 7.22 4.76
N TYR A 236 2.60 8.31 4.83
CA TYR A 236 3.83 8.49 4.09
C TYR A 236 5.01 8.55 5.05
N LEU A 237 6.09 7.86 4.68
CA LEU A 237 7.39 7.91 5.33
C LEU A 237 8.43 8.05 4.22
N GLY A 238 9.36 8.99 4.33
CA GLY A 238 10.40 9.13 3.30
C GLY A 238 11.46 10.14 3.69
N TYR A 239 12.22 10.60 2.70
CA TYR A 239 13.32 11.55 2.91
C TYR A 239 13.02 12.90 2.25
N LYS A 240 13.41 13.97 2.95
CA LYS A 240 13.53 15.32 2.40
C LYS A 240 14.80 15.94 2.97
N ASP A 241 15.68 16.42 2.10
CA ASP A 241 16.94 17.08 2.49
C ASP A 241 17.81 16.26 3.47
N GLY A 242 17.81 14.94 3.32
CA GLY A 242 18.56 14.01 4.19
C GLY A 242 17.84 13.59 5.47
N GLU A 243 16.74 14.24 5.83
CA GLU A 243 15.96 13.94 7.03
C GLU A 243 14.78 13.02 6.73
N VAL A 244 14.44 12.16 7.70
CA VAL A 244 13.22 11.33 7.61
C VAL A 244 12.02 12.21 7.91
N VAL A 245 11.09 12.26 6.97
CA VAL A 245 9.85 13.03 7.08
C VAL A 245 8.63 12.15 6.94
N GLN A 246 7.56 12.54 7.61
CA GLN A 246 6.34 11.75 7.70
C GLN A 246 5.08 12.60 7.67
N PHE A 247 4.00 12.01 7.17
CA PHE A 247 2.65 12.53 7.34
C PHE A 247 1.63 11.40 7.31
N SER A 248 0.46 11.62 7.91
CA SER A 248 -0.63 10.67 7.90
C SER A 248 -1.98 11.34 7.67
N VAL A 249 -2.87 10.64 6.97
CA VAL A 249 -4.27 11.03 6.75
C VAL A 249 -5.16 9.92 7.33
N LEU A 250 -5.99 10.27 8.32
CA LEU A 250 -6.83 9.31 9.05
C LEU A 250 -8.12 8.92 8.30
N THR A 251 -8.52 9.74 7.33
CA THR A 251 -9.76 9.63 6.54
C THR A 251 -9.44 9.90 5.07
N CYS A 252 -9.22 8.86 4.28
CA CYS A 252 -8.61 8.99 2.95
C CYS A 252 -9.51 8.52 1.80
N GLU A 253 -10.31 9.46 1.26
CA GLU A 253 -10.97 9.33 -0.05
C GLU A 253 -10.03 9.66 -1.22
N GLU A 254 -8.99 10.48 -1.00
CA GLU A 254 -8.11 11.03 -2.04
C GLU A 254 -6.81 10.23 -2.32
N SER A 255 -6.70 8.98 -1.87
CA SER A 255 -5.46 8.18 -1.91
C SER A 255 -4.78 8.12 -3.29
N LYS A 256 -5.57 7.97 -4.37
CA LYS A 256 -5.08 7.98 -5.77
C LYS A 256 -4.37 9.27 -6.13
N ARG A 257 -4.95 10.40 -5.71
CA ARG A 257 -4.43 11.74 -5.99
C ARG A 257 -3.12 11.94 -5.26
N ILE A 258 -3.10 11.59 -3.98
CA ILE A 258 -1.90 11.67 -3.14
C ILE A 258 -0.74 10.87 -3.74
N TYR A 259 -1.02 9.64 -4.14
CA TYR A 259 -0.02 8.79 -4.79
C TYR A 259 0.50 9.38 -6.11
N LYS A 260 -0.40 9.90 -6.97
CA LYS A 260 -0.01 10.55 -8.23
C LYS A 260 0.86 11.79 -7.99
N LEU A 261 0.54 12.60 -6.98
CA LEU A 261 1.31 13.79 -6.61
C LEU A 261 2.70 13.42 -6.08
N LEU A 262 2.81 12.42 -5.20
CA LEU A 262 4.11 11.95 -4.68
C LEU A 262 5.03 11.45 -5.79
N ARG A 263 4.49 10.72 -6.79
CA ARG A 263 5.26 10.27 -7.95
C ARG A 263 5.60 11.38 -8.95
N GLY A 264 4.89 12.50 -8.90
CA GLY A 264 5.25 13.70 -9.66
C GLY A 264 6.37 14.48 -8.97
N GLN A 265 6.32 14.59 -7.64
CA GLN A 265 7.32 15.30 -6.82
C GLN A 265 8.65 14.55 -6.71
N HIS A 266 8.59 13.23 -6.64
CA HIS A 266 9.74 12.34 -6.60
C HIS A 266 9.71 11.49 -7.86
N SER A 267 10.81 11.38 -8.60
CA SER A 267 10.89 10.54 -9.81
C SER A 267 10.14 9.21 -9.62
N VAL A 268 9.38 8.80 -10.64
CA VAL A 268 8.41 7.69 -10.70
C VAL A 268 8.84 6.38 -10.00
N SER A 269 10.15 6.15 -9.82
CA SER A 269 10.81 5.01 -9.16
C SER A 269 11.09 5.15 -7.65
N ASN A 270 10.86 6.33 -7.05
CA ASN A 270 11.31 6.64 -5.69
C ASN A 270 10.24 6.53 -4.61
N VAL A 271 8.97 6.30 -4.96
CA VAL A 271 7.87 6.14 -3.99
C VAL A 271 7.26 4.76 -4.12
N TRP A 272 7.47 3.94 -3.10
CA TRP A 272 6.96 2.58 -2.97
C TRP A 272 5.56 2.60 -2.39
N LEU A 273 4.62 1.95 -3.05
CA LEU A 273 3.22 1.87 -2.62
C LEU A 273 2.93 0.52 -1.98
N LEU A 274 2.59 0.55 -0.70
CA LEU A 274 2.18 -0.61 0.09
C LEU A 274 0.67 -0.55 0.36
N LEU A 275 -0.04 -1.64 0.08
CA LEU A 275 -1.49 -1.75 0.27
C LEU A 275 -1.80 -2.78 1.34
N ASP A 276 -2.66 -2.43 2.31
CA ASP A 276 -3.10 -3.32 3.39
C ASP A 276 -4.63 -3.43 3.41
N GLY A 277 -5.15 -4.66 3.46
CA GLY A 277 -6.59 -4.91 3.61
C GLY A 277 -7.42 -4.77 2.34
N PHE A 278 -6.81 -4.57 1.17
CA PHE A 278 -7.50 -4.52 -0.11
C PHE A 278 -7.73 -5.91 -0.68
N LEU A 279 -8.90 -6.11 -1.31
CA LEU A 279 -9.11 -7.24 -2.23
C LEU A 279 -8.47 -6.85 -3.57
N TYR A 280 -7.75 -7.77 -4.22
CA TYR A 280 -7.00 -7.43 -5.44
C TYR A 280 -7.91 -6.83 -6.54
N GLN A 281 -9.09 -7.42 -6.72
CA GLN A 281 -10.11 -6.95 -7.67
C GLN A 281 -10.67 -5.56 -7.35
N ASP A 282 -10.71 -5.20 -6.06
CA ASP A 282 -11.18 -3.90 -5.59
C ASP A 282 -10.10 -2.81 -5.69
N ILE A 283 -8.84 -3.17 -6.02
CA ILE A 283 -7.76 -2.19 -6.14
C ILE A 283 -8.08 -1.28 -7.34
N PRO A 284 -8.26 0.03 -7.09
CA PRO A 284 -8.51 0.96 -8.17
C PRO A 284 -7.34 1.09 -9.13
N GLU A 285 -7.62 1.22 -10.42
CA GLU A 285 -6.63 1.22 -11.52
C GLU A 285 -5.41 2.12 -11.25
N GLY A 286 -5.63 3.36 -10.80
CA GLY A 286 -4.56 4.33 -10.53
C GLY A 286 -3.60 3.98 -9.38
N ILE A 287 -3.90 2.96 -8.57
CA ILE A 287 -3.02 2.45 -7.50
C ILE A 287 -2.68 0.97 -7.67
N ARG A 288 -2.95 0.38 -8.85
CA ARG A 288 -2.51 -1.00 -9.19
C ARG A 288 -1.00 -1.13 -9.42
N THR A 289 -0.25 -0.03 -9.42
CA THR A 289 1.21 0.00 -9.52
C THR A 289 1.90 -0.22 -8.17
N PHE A 290 1.20 -0.84 -7.20
CA PHE A 290 1.74 -1.13 -5.88
C PHE A 290 2.95 -2.07 -5.94
N ASP A 291 3.82 -1.94 -4.94
CA ASP A 291 5.02 -2.75 -4.74
C ASP A 291 4.75 -3.92 -3.78
N LEU A 292 3.89 -3.73 -2.77
CA LEU A 292 3.45 -4.82 -1.88
C LEU A 292 1.96 -4.71 -1.56
N LEU A 293 1.24 -5.82 -1.66
CA LEU A 293 -0.15 -5.95 -1.19
C LEU A 293 -0.23 -7.01 -0.09
N ALA A 294 -0.73 -6.67 1.10
CA ALA A 294 -1.18 -7.63 2.10
C ALA A 294 -2.69 -7.84 2.00
N THR A 295 -3.12 -9.06 1.65
CA THR A 295 -4.53 -9.39 1.47
C THR A 295 -4.90 -10.74 2.08
N SER A 296 -6.13 -10.86 2.58
CA SER A 296 -6.64 -12.12 3.16
C SER A 296 -7.39 -12.99 2.16
N GLN A 297 -7.49 -12.56 0.89
CA GLN A 297 -8.16 -13.30 -0.17
C GLN A 297 -7.16 -14.08 -1.02
N GLN A 298 -7.59 -15.19 -1.62
CA GLN A 298 -6.90 -15.80 -2.75
C GLN A 298 -6.96 -14.86 -3.96
N VAL A 299 -5.86 -14.77 -4.68
CA VAL A 299 -5.72 -13.95 -5.88
C VAL A 299 -5.56 -14.87 -7.08
N ASP A 300 -6.27 -14.60 -8.17
CA ASP A 300 -6.06 -15.31 -9.43
C ASP A 300 -4.76 -14.83 -10.10
N LEU A 301 -3.67 -15.51 -9.76
CA LEU A 301 -2.33 -15.16 -10.21
C LEU A 301 -2.12 -15.51 -11.69
N LYS A 302 -2.91 -16.46 -12.24
CA LYS A 302 -2.90 -16.82 -13.67
C LYS A 302 -3.37 -15.64 -14.51
N ALA A 303 -4.45 -14.99 -14.09
CA ALA A 303 -4.99 -13.82 -14.77
C ALA A 303 -4.06 -12.58 -14.68
N ILE A 304 -3.21 -12.49 -13.65
CA ILE A 304 -2.36 -11.31 -13.41
C ILE A 304 -1.04 -11.39 -14.17
N TYR A 305 -0.40 -12.55 -14.15
CA TYR A 305 0.95 -12.72 -14.68
C TYR A 305 1.01 -13.46 -16.02
N HIS A 306 -0.15 -13.89 -16.55
CA HIS A 306 -0.26 -14.60 -17.82
C HIS A 306 0.69 -15.80 -17.92
N PHE A 307 0.83 -16.56 -16.83
CA PHE A 307 1.72 -17.71 -16.81
C PHE A 307 1.20 -18.84 -17.72
N GLU A 308 2.12 -19.43 -18.49
CA GLU A 308 1.95 -20.73 -19.16
C GLU A 308 1.60 -21.81 -18.12
N GLU A 309 0.78 -22.79 -18.51
CA GLU A 309 0.25 -23.84 -17.64
C GLU A 309 1.35 -24.67 -16.97
N GLU A 310 2.43 -24.95 -17.70
CA GLU A 310 3.62 -25.67 -17.21
C GLU A 310 4.37 -24.85 -16.12
N GLY A 311 4.48 -23.53 -16.30
CA GLY A 311 5.06 -22.63 -15.31
C GLY A 311 4.16 -22.41 -14.08
N MET A 312 2.86 -22.69 -14.21
CA MET A 312 1.90 -22.70 -13.11
C MET A 312 1.99 -23.98 -12.30
N GLU A 313 2.07 -25.14 -12.96
CA GLU A 313 2.20 -26.44 -12.28
C GLU A 313 3.44 -26.47 -11.39
N GLU A 314 4.59 -26.03 -11.89
CA GLU A 314 5.84 -26.00 -11.12
C GLU A 314 5.73 -25.06 -9.91
N ARG A 315 5.12 -23.88 -10.06
CA ARG A 315 4.98 -22.87 -8.99
C ARG A 315 3.86 -23.17 -7.97
N PHE A 316 2.75 -23.77 -8.41
CA PHE A 316 1.67 -24.19 -7.52
C PHE A 316 2.07 -25.40 -6.68
N TYR A 317 2.89 -26.31 -7.22
CA TYR A 317 3.41 -27.47 -6.50
C TYR A 317 4.14 -27.09 -5.21
N TYR A 318 4.85 -25.95 -5.23
CA TYR A 318 5.52 -25.44 -4.04
C TYR A 318 4.54 -24.69 -3.12
N SER A 319 3.62 -23.90 -3.67
CA SER A 319 2.74 -23.00 -2.90
C SER A 319 1.66 -23.68 -2.04
N GLY A 320 1.34 -24.95 -2.32
CA GLY A 320 0.38 -25.77 -1.55
C GLY A 320 1.00 -26.64 -0.46
N GLY A 321 2.33 -26.67 -0.35
CA GLY A 321 3.06 -27.39 0.71
C GLY A 321 3.02 -26.64 2.04
N SER A 322 3.30 -27.37 3.12
CA SER A 322 3.53 -26.75 4.43
C SER A 322 4.71 -25.77 4.29
N VAL A 323 4.59 -24.60 4.92
CA VAL A 323 5.62 -23.55 4.83
C VAL A 323 7.01 -24.05 5.30
N ARG A 324 7.07 -25.18 6.02
CA ARG A 324 8.32 -25.84 6.43
C ARG A 324 9.13 -26.37 5.26
N GLU A 325 8.49 -26.76 4.16
CA GLU A 325 9.20 -27.25 2.98
C GLU A 325 9.91 -26.09 2.25
N PHE A 326 9.42 -24.85 2.36
CA PHE A 326 10.13 -23.65 1.90
C PHE A 326 11.34 -23.24 2.77
N ALA A 327 11.63 -23.97 3.85
CA ALA A 327 12.83 -23.77 4.65
C ALA A 327 14.08 -24.45 4.10
N GLN A 328 13.95 -25.22 3.02
CA GLN A 328 15.09 -25.85 2.39
C GLN A 328 15.91 -24.83 1.58
N ALA A 329 17.22 -25.04 1.50
CA ALA A 329 18.17 -24.06 0.99
C ALA A 329 18.04 -23.81 -0.52
N THR A 330 17.53 -24.79 -1.28
CA THR A 330 17.38 -24.70 -2.73
C THR A 330 16.04 -25.28 -3.18
N ALA A 331 15.54 -24.86 -4.35
CA ALA A 331 14.32 -25.43 -4.94
C ALA A 331 14.42 -26.96 -5.16
N GLU A 332 15.61 -27.45 -5.45
CA GLU A 332 15.88 -28.88 -5.58
C GLU A 332 15.76 -29.60 -4.23
N ASP A 333 16.19 -28.99 -3.13
CA ASP A 333 16.01 -29.56 -1.79
C ASP A 333 14.54 -29.59 -1.37
N ILE A 334 13.74 -28.57 -1.76
CA ILE A 334 12.28 -28.57 -1.58
C ILE A 334 11.67 -29.74 -2.36
N ARG A 335 12.05 -29.90 -3.63
CA ARG A 335 11.60 -30.98 -4.51
C ARG A 335 11.97 -32.35 -3.93
N ILE A 336 13.21 -32.53 -3.48
CA ILE A 336 13.70 -33.77 -2.85
C ILE A 336 12.94 -34.05 -1.55
N ALA A 337 12.69 -33.04 -0.71
CA ALA A 337 11.95 -33.20 0.53
C ALA A 337 10.49 -33.64 0.28
N ILE A 338 9.83 -33.04 -0.72
CA ILE A 338 8.49 -33.43 -1.16
C ILE A 338 8.52 -34.86 -1.70
N LEU A 339 9.42 -35.19 -2.62
CA LEU A 339 9.55 -36.53 -3.22
C LEU A 339 9.89 -37.62 -2.19
N ASN A 340 10.73 -37.31 -1.20
CA ASN A 340 11.04 -38.22 -0.10
C ASN A 340 9.84 -38.44 0.83
N THR A 341 9.03 -37.41 1.04
CA THR A 341 7.79 -37.51 1.83
C THR A 341 6.75 -38.35 1.08
N VAL A 342 6.59 -38.12 -0.23
CA VAL A 342 5.74 -38.93 -1.11
C VAL A 342 6.22 -40.39 -1.17
N ARG A 343 7.53 -40.63 -1.26
CA ARG A 343 8.11 -42.00 -1.21
C ARG A 343 7.83 -42.72 0.10
N LYS A 344 7.96 -42.03 1.24
CA LYS A 344 7.63 -42.60 2.56
C LYS A 344 6.15 -42.96 2.69
N ILE A 345 5.27 -42.20 2.04
CA ILE A 345 3.84 -42.51 1.94
C ILE A 345 3.61 -43.74 1.04
N ASN A 346 4.33 -43.85 -0.08
CA ASN A 346 4.27 -45.02 -0.97
C ASN A 346 4.83 -46.31 -0.33
N ASP A 347 5.85 -46.21 0.53
CA ASP A 347 6.34 -47.37 1.31
C ASP A 347 5.32 -47.80 2.39
N ALA A 348 4.55 -46.86 2.95
CA ALA A 348 3.45 -47.16 3.86
C ALA A 348 2.21 -47.75 3.14
N ALA A 349 2.02 -47.43 1.87
CA ALA A 349 0.97 -48.00 1.01
C ALA A 349 1.15 -49.50 0.73
N ALA A 350 2.32 -50.08 1.02
CA ALA A 350 2.56 -51.52 0.96
C ALA A 350 1.86 -52.32 2.09
N HIS A 351 1.20 -51.64 3.05
CA HIS A 351 0.60 -52.29 4.23
C HIS A 351 -0.90 -52.04 4.46
N LEU A 352 -1.68 -51.53 3.50
CA LEU A 352 -3.14 -51.50 3.65
C LEU A 352 -3.92 -51.98 2.40
N PRO A 353 -5.07 -52.64 2.61
CA PRO A 353 -5.72 -53.48 1.61
C PRO A 353 -6.60 -52.71 0.62
N SER A 354 -6.88 -53.42 -0.45
CA SER A 354 -7.48 -52.99 -1.70
C SER A 354 -8.87 -52.34 -1.62
N LYS A 355 -9.07 -51.46 -2.61
CA LYS A 355 -10.30 -51.16 -3.36
C LYS A 355 -11.25 -50.07 -2.84
N SER A 356 -11.29 -49.07 -3.72
CA SER A 356 -12.49 -48.52 -4.37
C SER A 356 -13.11 -47.29 -3.76
N ASN A 357 -13.38 -46.37 -4.69
CA ASN A 357 -14.22 -45.20 -4.62
C ASN A 357 -13.55 -43.95 -4.06
N VAL A 358 -12.99 -43.22 -5.04
CA VAL A 358 -13.19 -41.78 -5.21
C VAL A 358 -14.48 -41.34 -4.52
N GLN A 359 -14.35 -40.70 -3.37
CA GLN A 359 -15.26 -39.68 -2.88
C GLN A 359 -14.69 -39.00 -1.64
N SER A 360 -14.56 -37.67 -1.78
CA SER A 360 -14.56 -36.64 -0.73
C SER A 360 -14.78 -37.17 0.70
N GLY A 361 -13.67 -37.37 1.41
CA GLY A 361 -13.66 -37.83 2.78
C GLY A 361 -12.26 -37.73 3.44
N PRO A 362 -12.20 -38.01 4.75
CA PRO A 362 -11.08 -37.95 5.69
C PRO A 362 -9.63 -38.03 5.27
N ASP A 363 -9.34 -38.86 4.29
CA ASP A 363 -8.00 -39.25 3.92
C ASP A 363 -7.46 -38.43 2.74
N HIS A 364 -8.07 -37.28 2.42
CA HIS A 364 -7.34 -36.27 1.68
C HIS A 364 -6.21 -35.74 2.56
N LEU A 365 -4.99 -36.02 2.10
CA LEU A 365 -3.76 -35.40 2.52
C LEU A 365 -3.86 -33.88 2.28
N ASP A 366 -4.55 -33.17 3.17
CA ASP A 366 -4.38 -31.73 3.36
C ASP A 366 -3.48 -31.59 4.60
N CYS A 367 -2.28 -31.03 4.40
CA CYS A 367 -1.09 -31.16 5.25
C CYS A 367 -1.15 -30.34 6.58
N LEU A 368 -2.32 -30.32 7.22
CA LEU A 368 -2.70 -29.54 8.39
C LEU A 368 -2.88 -30.37 9.68
N ARG A 369 -2.21 -31.52 9.74
CA ARG A 369 -2.61 -32.68 10.57
C ARG A 369 -2.48 -32.59 12.10
N ARG A 370 -2.15 -31.48 12.75
CA ARG A 370 -1.80 -31.56 14.20
C ARG A 370 -2.39 -30.55 15.16
N THR A 371 -2.95 -29.45 14.71
CA THR A 371 -3.41 -28.40 15.66
C THR A 371 -4.87 -28.59 16.09
N PHE A 372 -5.57 -29.52 15.45
CA PHE A 372 -7.03 -29.60 15.56
C PHE A 372 -7.47 -31.06 15.45
N VAL A 373 -7.00 -31.97 16.30
CA VAL A 373 -7.44 -33.37 16.33
C VAL A 373 -7.94 -33.70 17.74
N LYS A 374 -9.17 -34.20 17.88
CA LYS A 374 -9.88 -34.44 19.16
C LYS A 374 -9.15 -35.42 20.09
N ASP A 375 -8.39 -36.36 19.54
CA ASP A 375 -7.51 -37.26 20.29
C ASP A 375 -6.27 -37.60 19.44
N VAL A 376 -5.10 -37.15 19.89
CA VAL A 376 -3.85 -37.13 19.10
C VAL A 376 -3.02 -38.42 19.27
N GLU A 377 -3.39 -39.29 20.22
CA GLU A 377 -2.65 -40.52 20.58
C GLU A 377 -3.18 -41.76 19.83
N ALA A 378 -4.38 -41.70 19.25
CA ALA A 378 -4.95 -42.79 18.44
C ALA A 378 -4.49 -42.68 16.97
N ALA A 379 -3.79 -43.70 16.46
CA ALA A 379 -3.28 -43.71 15.09
C ALA A 379 -4.37 -43.48 14.03
N ASN A 380 -5.59 -43.97 14.25
CA ASN A 380 -6.75 -43.76 13.36
C ASN A 380 -7.24 -42.29 13.33
N ALA A 381 -6.98 -41.50 14.38
CA ALA A 381 -7.35 -40.09 14.44
C ALA A 381 -6.38 -39.17 13.67
N LEU A 382 -5.17 -39.66 13.38
CA LEU A 382 -4.15 -39.00 12.56
C LEU A 382 -4.36 -39.20 11.05
N VAL A 383 -5.25 -40.12 10.67
CA VAL A 383 -5.65 -40.40 9.29
C VAL A 383 -7.12 -40.04 9.04
N SER A 384 -8.04 -40.25 9.99
CA SER A 384 -9.47 -39.92 9.86
C SER A 384 -9.84 -38.46 10.22
N CYS A 385 -10.50 -37.69 9.32
CA CYS A 385 -10.91 -36.29 9.53
C CYS A 385 -12.15 -36.07 10.40
N GLU A 386 -12.88 -37.12 10.79
CA GLU A 386 -13.99 -37.00 11.77
C GLU A 386 -13.48 -36.55 13.16
N HIS A 387 -12.17 -36.66 13.34
CA HIS A 387 -11.47 -36.28 14.56
C HIS A 387 -10.92 -34.85 14.46
N TRP A 388 -11.16 -34.05 13.41
CA TRP A 388 -10.48 -32.76 13.20
C TRP A 388 -11.33 -31.52 13.59
N GLU A 389 -10.74 -30.50 14.26
CA GLU A 389 -11.44 -29.31 14.81
C GLU A 389 -11.33 -28.00 13.96
N GLN A 390 -10.37 -27.85 13.03
CA GLN A 390 -10.20 -26.72 12.08
C GLN A 390 -8.96 -26.85 11.15
N VAL A 391 -8.93 -26.15 10.01
CA VAL A 391 -7.93 -26.28 8.91
C VAL A 391 -7.47 -24.86 8.46
N VAL A 392 -6.17 -24.58 8.37
CA VAL A 392 -5.55 -23.28 8.00
C VAL A 392 -4.69 -23.37 6.73
N ILE A 393 -5.15 -22.81 5.62
CA ILE A 393 -4.45 -22.79 4.33
C ILE A 393 -3.58 -21.52 4.21
N ARG A 394 -2.29 -21.65 3.84
CA ARG A 394 -1.39 -20.54 3.42
C ARG A 394 -0.82 -20.84 2.03
N VAL A 395 -0.80 -19.85 1.14
CA VAL A 395 -0.20 -19.93 -0.20
C VAL A 395 0.78 -18.77 -0.37
N LEU A 396 2.04 -19.09 -0.66
CA LEU A 396 3.13 -18.17 -1.04
C LEU A 396 3.42 -18.35 -2.54
N GLN A 397 3.45 -17.27 -3.32
CA GLN A 397 3.94 -17.31 -4.71
C GLN A 397 5.06 -16.29 -4.92
N PHE A 398 6.19 -16.76 -5.46
CA PHE A 398 7.31 -15.95 -5.92
C PHE A 398 7.54 -16.15 -7.42
N LEU A 399 7.81 -15.03 -8.10
CA LEU A 399 8.33 -14.94 -9.46
C LEU A 399 9.86 -15.04 -9.39
N PHE A 400 10.47 -15.97 -10.14
CA PHE A 400 11.90 -15.98 -10.43
C PHE A 400 12.17 -15.43 -11.82
#